data_AF-A0A5Q4GV81-F1
#
_entry.id   AF-A0A5Q4GV81-F1
#
_cell.length_a   1.000
_cell.length_b   1.000
_cell.length_c   1.000
_cell.angle_alpha   90.00
_cell.angle_beta   90.00
_cell.angle_gamma   90.00
#
_symmetry.space_group_name_H-M   'P 1'
#
loop_
_entity.id
_entity.type
_entity.pdbx_description
1 polymer ?
#
loop_
_entity_poly.entity_id
_entity_poly.type
_entity_poly.pdbx_seq_one_letter_code
_entity_poly.pdbx_strand_id
1 'polypeptide(L)' 'MAGVELVQDRDTAEPYPWHEQRGIRACNHALQQGVWLRPLGNVIVIMPPLAVSLDEWDQIGRAVEHGIRAATA' A
#
# COMPACT_ATOMS: atom_id res chain seq x y z
N MET A 1 3.31 12.63 -4.20
CA MET A 1 2.43 11.53 -4.66
C MET A 1 3.31 10.33 -4.98
N ALA A 2 2.88 9.12 -4.65
CA ALA A 2 3.61 7.89 -4.92
C ALA A 2 2.66 6.72 -5.22
N GLY A 3 3.17 5.71 -5.90
CA GLY A 3 2.51 4.42 -6.08
C GLY A 3 3.49 3.30 -5.72
N VAL A 4 3.02 2.27 -5.03
CA VAL A 4 3.80 1.08 -4.71
C VAL A 4 3.14 -0.12 -5.38
N GLU A 5 3.82 -0.72 -6.35
CA GLU A 5 3.34 -1.94 -7.00
C GLU A 5 3.82 -3.17 -6.22
N LEU A 6 2.87 -4.04 -5.86
CA LEU A 6 3.17 -5.33 -5.25
C LEU A 6 3.40 -6.37 -6.34
N VAL A 7 4.61 -6.91 -6.37
CA VAL A 7 5.04 -7.96 -7.31
C VAL A 7 5.47 -9.19 -6.53
N GLN A 8 5.21 -10.37 -7.10
CA GLN A 8 5.61 -11.66 -6.55
C GLN A 8 7.11 -11.87 -6.67
N ASP A 9 7.69 -11.45 -7.80
CA ASP A 9 9.12 -11.47 -8.06
C ASP A 9 9.61 -10.05 -8.36
N ARG A 10 10.63 -9.60 -7.63
CA ARG A 10 11.17 -8.23 -7.74
C ARG A 10 12.18 -8.07 -8.88
N ASP A 11 12.81 -9.14 -9.33
CA ASP A 11 13.80 -9.13 -10.40
C ASP A 11 13.10 -9.14 -11.77
N THR A 12 12.00 -9.88 -11.88
CA THR A 12 11.21 -9.99 -13.12
C THR A 12 10.01 -9.05 -13.18
N ALA A 13 9.64 -8.45 -12.05
CA ALA A 13 8.39 -7.72 -11.85
C ALA A 13 7.13 -8.57 -12.11
N GLU A 14 7.21 -9.88 -11.89
CA GLU A 14 6.06 -10.78 -12.04
C GLU A 14 4.93 -10.34 -11.08
N PRO A 15 3.73 -10.03 -11.59
CA PRO A 15 2.64 -9.55 -10.75
C PRO A 15 2.02 -10.69 -9.94
N TYR A 16 1.54 -10.40 -8.73
CA TYR A 16 0.70 -11.36 -8.02
C TYR A 16 -0.58 -11.69 -8.80
N PRO A 17 -1.10 -12.93 -8.72
CA PRO A 17 -2.37 -13.29 -9.31
C PRO A 17 -3.53 -12.40 -8.80
N TRP A 18 -4.39 -11.94 -9.72
CA TRP A 18 -5.43 -10.95 -9.43
C TRP A 18 -6.41 -11.37 -8.31
N HIS A 19 -6.71 -12.66 -8.21
CA HIS A 19 -7.65 -13.23 -7.24
C HIS A 19 -7.12 -13.19 -5.80
N GLU A 20 -5.81 -13.03 -5.61
CA GLU A 20 -5.22 -12.83 -4.29
C GLU A 20 -5.49 -11.43 -3.72
N GLN A 21 -5.81 -10.45 -4.57
CA GLN A 21 -6.22 -9.10 -4.18
C GLN A 21 -5.21 -8.43 -3.22
N ARG A 22 -3.91 -8.59 -3.47
CA ARG A 22 -2.82 -8.18 -2.56
C ARG A 22 -2.85 -6.69 -2.25
N GLY A 23 -3.11 -5.84 -3.24
CA GLY A 23 -3.28 -4.39 -3.02
C GLY A 23 -4.48 -4.07 -2.10
N ILE A 24 -5.61 -4.76 -2.26
CA ILE A 24 -6.79 -4.59 -1.39
C ILE A 24 -6.46 -5.02 0.05
N ARG A 25 -5.78 -6.16 0.23
CA ARG A 25 -5.35 -6.63 1.56
C ARG A 25 -4.45 -5.62 2.24
N ALA A 26 -3.47 -5.07 1.52
CA ALA A 26 -2.56 -4.04 2.05
C ALA A 26 -3.33 -2.77 2.47
N CYS A 27 -4.21 -2.26 1.60
CA CYS A 27 -5.01 -1.07 1.91
C CYS A 27 -6.00 -1.31 3.06
N ASN A 28 -6.60 -2.50 3.18
CA ASN A 28 -7.47 -2.84 4.30
C ASN A 28 -6.72 -2.87 5.63
N HIS A 29 -5.48 -3.38 5.64
CA HIS A 29 -4.64 -3.34 6.83
C HIS A 29 -4.23 -1.91 7.19
N ALA A 30 -3.86 -1.09 6.20
CA ALA A 30 -3.57 0.34 6.42
C ALA A 30 -4.80 1.10 6.97
N LEU A 31 -6.01 0.74 6.52
CA LEU A 31 -7.26 1.31 7.02
C LEU A 31 -7.47 1.01 8.52
N GLN A 32 -7.13 -0.19 8.98
CA GLN A 32 -7.17 -0.55 10.41
C GLN A 32 -6.18 0.28 11.24
N GLN A 33 -5.14 0.85 10.62
CA GLN A 33 -4.19 1.78 11.24
C GLN A 33 -4.57 3.26 11.06
N GLY A 34 -5.80 3.53 10.62
CA GLY A 34 -6.33 4.88 10.47
C GLY A 34 -5.89 5.60 9.19
N VAL A 35 -5.28 4.90 8.22
CA VAL A 35 -4.84 5.49 6.95
C VAL A 35 -5.66 4.90 5.81
N TRP A 36 -6.50 5.73 5.20
CA TRP A 36 -7.33 5.32 4.08
C TRP A 36 -6.59 5.49 2.76
N LEU A 37 -6.29 4.37 2.09
CA LEU A 37 -5.59 4.32 0.81
C LEU A 37 -6.47 3.68 -0.26
N ARG A 38 -6.16 3.99 -1.52
CA ARG A 38 -6.86 3.42 -2.67
C ARG A 38 -5.99 2.33 -3.32
N PRO A 39 -6.47 1.07 -3.40
CA PRO A 39 -5.84 0.05 -4.22
C PRO A 39 -6.25 0.20 -5.69
N LEU A 40 -5.33 -0.08 -6.59
CA LEU A 40 -5.57 -0.28 -8.03
C LEU A 40 -4.93 -1.63 -8.43
N GLY A 41 -5.70 -2.71 -8.32
CA GLY A 41 -5.15 -4.07 -8.46
C GLY A 41 -4.11 -4.35 -7.37
N ASN A 42 -2.87 -4.57 -7.79
CA ASN A 42 -1.72 -4.77 -6.89
C ASN A 42 -0.97 -3.48 -6.55
N VAL A 43 -1.44 -2.32 -7.00
CA VAL A 43 -0.81 -1.02 -6.72
C VAL A 43 -1.48 -0.34 -5.54
N ILE A 44 -0.69 0.11 -4.57
CA ILE A 44 -1.11 0.98 -3.47
C ILE A 44 -0.85 2.43 -3.88
N VAL A 45 -1.89 3.27 -3.91
CA VAL A 45 -1.76 4.69 -4.26
C VAL A 45 -1.64 5.54 -2.98
N ILE A 46 -0.60 6.35 -2.91
CA ILE A 46 -0.31 7.27 -1.80
C ILE A 46 -0.42 8.71 -2.31
N MET A 47 -1.55 9.34 -1.98
CA MET A 47 -1.87 10.71 -2.40
C MET A 47 -2.51 11.48 -1.24
N PRO A 48 -1.71 11.91 -0.25
CA PRO A 48 -2.22 12.77 0.81
C PRO A 48 -2.54 14.19 0.28
N PRO A 49 -3.33 14.97 1.04
CA PRO A 49 -3.55 16.38 0.74
C PRO A 49 -2.23 17.17 0.80
N LEU A 50 -2.17 18.30 0.09
CA LEU A 50 -0.97 19.16 0.08
C LEU A 50 -0.63 19.78 1.44
N ALA A 51 -1.60 19.84 2.37
CA ALA A 51 -1.44 20.37 3.71
C ALA A 51 -0.89 19.36 4.74
N VAL A 52 -0.56 18.13 4.30
CA VAL A 52 -0.07 17.06 5.18
C VAL A 52 1.24 17.46 5.88
N SER A 53 1.32 17.19 7.17
CA SER A 53 2.50 17.39 8.02
C SER A 53 3.49 16.22 7.91
N LEU A 54 4.71 16.42 8.43
CA LEU A 54 5.71 15.34 8.48
C LEU A 54 5.28 14.18 9.39
N ASP A 55 4.58 14.47 10.49
CA ASP A 55 4.10 13.43 11.40
C ASP A 55 2.99 12.57 10.75
N GLU A 56 2.11 13.20 9.96
CA GLU A 56 1.10 12.48 9.16
C GLU A 56 1.76 11.68 8.03
N TRP A 57 2.83 12.18 7.41
CA TRP A 57 3.63 11.41 6.46
C TRP A 57 4.21 10.15 7.09
N ASP A 58 4.76 10.27 8.30
CA ASP A 58 5.28 9.14 9.04
C ASP A 58 4.19 8.13 9.39
N GLN A 59 2.99 8.59 9.75
CA GLN A 59 1.83 7.71 9.97
C GLN A 59 1.44 6.97 8.69
N ILE A 60 1.35 7.68 7.56
CA ILE A 60 1.04 7.08 6.25
C ILE A 60 2.10 6.04 5.88
N GLY A 61 3.38 6.39 6.02
CA GLY A 61 4.51 5.50 5.71
C GLY A 61 4.46 4.21 6.52
N ARG A 62 4.25 4.31 7.84
CA ARG A 62 4.10 3.14 8.72
C ARG A 62 2.89 2.28 8.35
N ALA A 63 1.75 2.88 8.07
CA ALA A 63 0.55 2.13 7.68
C ALA A 63 0.73 1.40 6.34
N VAL A 64 1.39 2.04 5.37
CA VAL A 64 1.76 1.41 4.09
C VAL A 64 2.72 0.24 4.33
N GLU A 65 3.80 0.45 5.10
CA GLU A 65 4.77 -0.59 5.39
C GLU A 65 4.13 -1.82 6.04
N HIS A 66 3.33 -1.63 7.09
CA HIS A 66 2.61 -2.72 7.73
C HIS A 66 1.62 -3.39 6.79
N GLY A 67 0.92 -2.62 5.96
CA GLY A 67 0.00 -3.15 4.96
C GLY A 67 0.71 -4.02 3.93
N ILE A 68 1.87 -3.61 3.43
CA ILE A 68 2.71 -4.40 2.53
C ILE A 68 3.12 -5.70 3.21
N ARG A 69 3.70 -5.63 4.42
CA ARG A 69 4.14 -6.82 5.16
C ARG A 69 3.00 -7.81 5.38
N ALA A 70 1.81 -7.33 5.78
CA ALA A 70 0.64 -8.18 5.97
C ALA A 70 0.11 -8.77 4.66
N ALA A 71 0.27 -8.06 3.55
CA ALA A 71 -0.19 -8.51 2.25
C ALA A 71 0.82 -9.40 1.52
N THR A 72 2.12 -9.39 1.84
CA THR A 72 3.14 -10.17 1.13
C THR A 72 3.83 -11.25 1.98
N ALA A 73 3.43 -11.40 3.25
CA ALA A 73 3.82 -12.53 4.09
C ALA A 73 3.21 -13.86 3.62
#